data_AF-A0A803PX70-F1
#
_entry.id   AF-A0A803PX70-F1
#
_cell.length_a   1.000
_cell.length_b   1.000
_cell.length_c   1.000
_cell.angle_alpha   90.00
_cell.angle_beta   90.00
_cell.angle_gamma   90.00
#
_symmetry.space_group_name_H-M   'P 1'
#
loop_
_entity.id
_entity.type
_entity.pdbx_description
1 polymer ?
#
loop_
_entity_poly.entity_id
_entity_poly.type
_entity_poly.pdbx_seq_one_letter_code
_entity_poly.pdbx_strand_id
1 'polypeptide(L)'
;MAVQTTLPHSFIPTRTFVNARVKWVRDPYLDFAVEREKNLKQAISFKDQIISDPSKSLPLSLASLLKPRLDLNITSSKFFNKYPSFFSIFQPSPGLPPRVKLTRQALSIHTEEFSIHTSQTHRYDAVQRLTRLLMLTKSSRLPIYVIEKLKWDMGLPHNFIASLVIDFPDYFQVCEIENPNGGKDLALELISWRKELALSELEKRALNEAYLG
;
A
#
# COMPACT_ATOMS: atom_id res chain seq x y z
N MET A 1 61.69 9.61 6.61
CA MET A 1 60.65 10.65 6.75
C MET A 1 59.57 10.34 5.72
N ALA A 2 58.41 9.83 6.14
CA ALA A 2 57.33 9.42 5.24
C ALA A 2 56.34 10.58 5.06
N VAL A 3 56.15 11.04 3.82
CA VAL A 3 55.21 12.10 3.46
C VAL A 3 53.81 11.48 3.40
N GLN A 4 52.95 11.85 4.34
CA GLN A 4 51.53 11.49 4.31
C GLN A 4 50.81 12.39 3.31
N THR A 5 50.36 11.82 2.19
CA THR A 5 49.47 12.47 1.24
C THR A 5 48.03 12.34 1.76
N THR A 6 47.52 13.41 2.38
CA THR A 6 46.11 13.51 2.74
C THR A 6 45.31 13.86 1.49
N LEU A 7 44.57 12.88 0.95
CA LEU A 7 43.59 13.15 -0.10
C LEU A 7 42.48 14.02 0.49
N PRO A 8 42.12 15.16 -0.13
CA PRO A 8 41.03 15.98 0.36
C PRO A 8 39.73 15.18 0.19
N HIS A 9 39.13 14.82 1.32
CA HIS A 9 37.81 14.19 1.35
C HIS A 9 36.80 15.23 0.85
N SER A 10 36.53 15.24 -0.46
CA SER A 10 35.46 16.07 -1.02
C SER A 10 34.15 15.46 -0.53
N PHE A 11 33.58 16.02 0.54
CA PHE A 11 32.20 15.76 0.89
C PHE A 11 31.34 16.27 -0.28
N ILE A 12 30.92 15.36 -1.16
CA ILE A 12 29.86 15.66 -2.13
C ILE A 12 28.59 15.72 -1.28
N PRO A 13 27.95 16.89 -1.09
CA PRO A 13 26.70 16.95 -0.37
C PRO A 13 25.64 16.22 -1.21
N THR A 14 25.29 15.00 -0.83
CA THR A 14 24.12 14.31 -1.35
C THR A 14 22.88 15.05 -0.88
N ARG A 15 22.37 15.96 -1.72
CA ARG A 15 21.01 16.49 -1.56
C ARG A 15 20.05 15.37 -1.93
N THR A 16 19.53 14.67 -0.92
CA THR A 16 18.33 13.84 -1.07
C THR A 16 17.14 14.74 -1.46
N PHE A 17 16.16 14.20 -2.18
CA PHE A 17 14.95 14.94 -2.63
C PHE A 17 14.25 15.72 -1.50
N VAL A 18 14.37 15.24 -0.26
CA VAL A 18 13.85 15.88 0.97
C VAL A 18 14.51 17.24 1.29
N ASN A 19 15.68 17.55 0.74
CA ASN A 19 16.40 18.82 0.93
C ASN A 19 16.18 19.83 -0.20
N ALA A 20 15.35 19.50 -1.21
CA ALA A 20 14.94 20.48 -2.20
C ALA A 20 13.95 21.45 -1.54
N ARG A 21 14.27 22.76 -1.57
CA ARG A 21 13.30 23.81 -1.23
C ARG A 21 12.29 23.92 -2.36
N VAL A 22 11.36 22.97 -2.42
CA VAL A 22 10.24 23.03 -3.36
C VAL A 22 9.30 24.13 -2.87
N LYS A 23 9.11 25.17 -3.70
CA LYS A 23 8.07 26.17 -3.46
C LYS A 23 6.74 25.46 -3.67
N TRP A 24 6.05 25.11 -2.59
CA TRP A 24 4.70 24.57 -2.64
C TRP A 24 3.78 25.64 -3.23
N VAL A 25 3.37 25.44 -4.48
CA VAL A 25 2.38 26.27 -5.15
C VAL A 25 1.04 25.58 -4.99
N ARG A 26 0.03 26.33 -4.55
CA ARG A 26 -1.33 25.82 -4.43
C ARG A 26 -1.88 25.56 -5.82
N ASP A 27 -2.38 24.35 -6.04
CA ASP A 27 -3.09 23.97 -7.26
C ASP A 27 -4.54 23.61 -6.88
N PRO A 28 -5.54 24.41 -7.30
CA PRO A 28 -6.94 24.17 -6.97
C PRO A 28 -7.49 22.82 -7.48
N TYR A 29 -6.99 22.32 -8.61
CA TYR A 29 -7.44 21.04 -9.17
C TYR A 29 -6.90 19.87 -8.36
N LEU A 30 -5.63 19.93 -7.95
CA LEU A 30 -5.04 18.94 -7.05
C LEU A 30 -5.71 18.99 -5.67
N ASP A 31 -5.93 20.19 -5.12
CA ASP A 31 -6.63 20.37 -3.85
C ASP A 31 -8.03 19.73 -3.89
N PHE A 32 -8.77 19.92 -4.99
CA PHE A 32 -10.09 19.35 -5.18
C PHE A 32 -10.06 17.82 -5.27
N ALA A 33 -9.11 17.25 -6.01
CA ALA A 33 -8.93 15.81 -6.11
C ALA A 33 -8.60 15.19 -4.73
N VAL A 34 -7.66 15.78 -3.99
CA VAL A 34 -7.27 15.33 -2.66
C VAL A 34 -8.43 15.41 -1.67
N GLU A 35 -9.21 16.50 -1.67
CA GLU A 35 -10.35 16.63 -0.75
C GLU A 35 -11.47 15.62 -1.06
N ARG A 36 -11.67 15.25 -2.33
CA ARG A 36 -12.62 14.19 -2.72
C ARG A 36 -12.22 12.81 -2.20
N GLU A 37 -10.93 12.51 -2.21
CA GLU A 37 -10.40 11.19 -1.86
C GLU A 37 -9.93 11.08 -0.40
N LYS A 38 -10.03 12.17 0.36
CA LYS A 38 -9.58 12.27 1.76
C LYS A 38 -10.08 11.16 2.69
N ASN A 39 -11.27 10.64 2.42
CA ASN A 39 -11.92 9.60 3.22
C ASN A 39 -11.88 8.20 2.58
N LEU A 40 -11.19 8.06 1.43
CA LEU A 40 -11.17 6.84 0.64
C LEU A 40 -10.45 5.71 1.37
N LYS A 41 -9.29 5.99 1.98
CA LYS A 41 -8.52 5.01 2.75
C LYS A 41 -9.32 4.44 3.91
N GLN A 42 -10.07 5.29 4.62
CA GLN A 42 -10.92 4.88 5.73
C GLN A 42 -12.12 4.07 5.25
N ALA A 43 -12.76 4.49 4.15
CA ALA A 43 -13.87 3.75 3.55
C ALA A 43 -13.43 2.35 3.13
N ILE A 44 -12.28 2.21 2.48
CA ILE A 44 -11.79 0.91 2.06
C ILE A 44 -11.32 0.07 3.25
N SER A 45 -10.69 0.67 4.26
CA SER A 45 -10.38 -0.09 5.47
C SER A 45 -11.63 -0.64 6.16
N PHE A 46 -12.75 0.10 6.21
CA PHE A 46 -14.01 -0.44 6.71
C PHE A 46 -14.58 -1.52 5.80
N LYS A 47 -14.50 -1.33 4.47
CA LYS A 47 -14.90 -2.32 3.47
C LYS A 47 -14.17 -3.65 3.73
N ASP A 48 -12.85 -3.61 3.89
CA ASP A 48 -12.01 -4.79 4.11
C ASP A 48 -12.35 -5.50 5.43
N GLN A 49 -12.60 -4.75 6.51
CA GLN A 49 -13.04 -5.30 7.80
C GLN A 49 -14.42 -5.97 7.70
N ILE A 50 -15.37 -5.34 7.02
CA ILE A 50 -16.72 -5.89 6.80
C ILE A 50 -16.67 -7.18 5.97
N ILE A 51 -15.81 -7.23 4.94
CA ILE A 51 -15.68 -8.41 4.08
C ILE A 51 -14.96 -9.56 4.78
N SER A 52 -13.97 -9.24 5.62
CA SER A 52 -13.20 -10.22 6.39
C SER A 52 -14.05 -10.89 7.47
N ASP A 53 -15.07 -10.20 7.99
CA ASP A 53 -16.02 -10.77 8.93
C ASP A 53 -16.89 -11.86 8.24
N PRO A 54 -17.02 -13.08 8.80
CA PRO A 54 -17.86 -14.14 8.24
C PRO A 54 -19.31 -13.73 8.00
N SER A 55 -19.84 -12.82 8.80
CA SER A 55 -21.21 -12.33 8.72
C SER A 55 -21.40 -11.17 7.72
N LYS A 56 -20.33 -10.79 6.98
CA LYS A 56 -20.32 -9.73 5.96
C LYS A 56 -20.89 -8.40 6.46
N SER A 57 -20.74 -8.15 7.76
CA SER A 57 -21.24 -6.97 8.45
C SER A 57 -20.48 -6.73 9.75
N LEU A 58 -20.42 -5.49 10.20
CA LEU A 58 -19.64 -5.06 11.36
C LEU A 58 -20.57 -4.39 12.39
N PRO A 59 -20.58 -4.79 13.67
CA PRO A 59 -21.28 -4.06 14.72
C PRO A 59 -20.77 -2.62 14.86
N LEU A 60 -21.68 -1.65 15.07
CA LEU A 60 -21.28 -0.24 15.23
C LEU A 60 -20.34 0.00 16.43
N SER A 61 -20.45 -0.82 17.47
CA SER A 61 -19.54 -0.80 18.62
C SER A 61 -18.09 -1.08 18.21
N LEU A 62 -17.87 -2.14 17.41
CA LEU A 62 -16.54 -2.47 16.89
C LEU A 62 -16.04 -1.41 15.90
N ALA A 63 -16.93 -0.89 15.05
CA ALA A 63 -16.57 0.20 14.14
C ALA A 63 -16.11 1.46 14.90
N SER A 64 -16.65 1.74 16.10
CA SER A 64 -16.23 2.85 16.95
C SER A 64 -14.81 2.69 17.48
N LEU A 65 -14.40 1.45 17.82
CA LEU A 65 -13.05 1.13 18.28
C LEU A 65 -11.98 1.33 17.19
N LEU A 66 -12.38 1.26 15.91
CA LEU A 66 -11.48 1.50 14.79
C LEU A 66 -11.21 2.99 14.54
N LYS A 67 -11.97 3.90 15.16
CA LYS A 67 -11.86 5.36 14.96
C LYS A 67 -10.43 5.89 15.14
N PRO A 68 -9.69 5.55 16.23
CA PRO A 68 -8.33 6.05 16.43
C PRO A 68 -7.31 5.43 15.46
N ARG A 69 -7.57 4.22 14.95
CA ARG A 69 -6.67 3.53 14.01
C ARG A 69 -6.79 4.05 12.58
N LEU A 70 -7.93 4.64 12.25
CA LEU A 70 -8.27 5.15 10.91
C LEU A 70 -8.22 6.69 10.83
N ASP A 71 -7.77 7.35 11.90
CA ASP A 71 -7.72 8.81 12.02
C ASP A 71 -9.04 9.50 11.60
N LEU A 72 -10.16 8.91 12.04
CA LEU A 72 -11.48 9.43 11.71
C LEU A 72 -11.80 10.68 12.53
N ASN A 73 -12.04 11.79 11.83
CA ASN A 73 -12.45 13.07 12.45
C ASN A 73 -13.88 13.04 13.00
N ILE A 74 -14.71 12.08 12.59
CA ILE A 74 -16.11 11.93 12.99
C ILE A 74 -16.36 10.53 13.57
N THR A 75 -17.48 10.34 14.26
CA THR A 75 -17.91 9.02 14.74
C THR A 75 -18.18 8.08 13.56
N SER A 76 -17.86 6.79 13.70
CA SER A 76 -18.06 5.79 12.64
C SER A 76 -19.52 5.74 12.14
N SER A 77 -20.52 5.88 13.03
CA SER A 77 -21.92 6.00 12.64
C SER A 77 -22.20 7.21 11.72
N LYS A 78 -21.65 8.40 12.06
CA LYS A 78 -21.76 9.59 11.20
C LYS A 78 -21.05 9.39 9.87
N PHE A 79 -19.92 8.68 9.87
CA PHE A 79 -19.17 8.33 8.66
C PHE A 79 -20.00 7.47 7.72
N PHE A 80 -20.63 6.40 8.22
CA PHE A 80 -21.46 5.54 7.38
C PHE A 80 -22.69 6.28 6.83
N ASN A 81 -23.33 7.12 7.64
CA ASN A 81 -24.45 7.95 7.19
C ASN A 81 -24.05 9.00 6.14
N LYS A 82 -22.79 9.44 6.13
CA LYS A 82 -22.26 10.36 5.10
C LYS A 82 -22.08 9.67 3.73
N TYR A 83 -21.91 8.34 3.72
CA TYR A 83 -21.63 7.56 2.50
C TYR A 83 -22.67 6.42 2.31
N PRO A 84 -23.97 6.74 2.16
CA PRO A 84 -25.03 5.73 2.05
C PRO A 84 -24.97 4.92 0.75
N SER A 85 -24.26 5.39 -0.27
CA SER A 85 -23.99 4.62 -1.49
C SER A 85 -23.04 3.45 -1.24
N PHE A 86 -22.19 3.52 -0.22
CA PHE A 86 -21.20 2.50 0.12
C PHE A 86 -21.64 1.63 1.30
N PHE A 87 -22.23 2.25 2.33
CA PHE A 87 -22.58 1.59 3.59
C PHE A 87 -24.08 1.64 3.89
N SER A 88 -24.60 0.56 4.47
CA SER A 88 -25.97 0.45 4.95
C SER A 88 -25.97 0.01 6.41
N ILE A 89 -26.53 0.85 7.28
CA ILE A 89 -26.76 0.50 8.68
C ILE A 89 -28.10 -0.24 8.78
N PHE A 90 -28.10 -1.35 9.50
CA PHE A 90 -29.30 -2.14 9.76
C PHE A 90 -29.26 -2.73 11.17
N GLN A 91 -30.43 -3.06 11.70
CA GLN A 91 -30.56 -3.76 12.96
C GLN A 91 -31.09 -5.18 12.68
N PRO A 92 -30.35 -6.25 13.00
CA PRO A 92 -30.77 -7.62 12.67
C PRO A 92 -32.07 -8.04 13.33
N SER A 93 -32.28 -7.65 14.59
CA SER A 93 -33.53 -7.87 15.34
C SER A 93 -33.72 -6.80 16.40
N PRO A 94 -34.96 -6.59 16.92
CA PRO A 94 -35.19 -5.77 18.09
C PRO A 94 -34.29 -6.21 19.26
N GLY A 95 -33.60 -5.27 19.92
CA GLY A 95 -32.69 -5.54 21.03
C GLY A 95 -31.24 -5.90 20.67
N LEU A 96 -30.95 -6.26 19.41
CA LEU A 96 -29.56 -6.46 18.97
C LEU A 96 -28.89 -5.15 18.57
N PRO A 97 -27.56 -5.03 18.76
CA PRO A 97 -26.84 -3.82 18.39
C PRO A 97 -26.91 -3.58 16.87
N PRO A 98 -27.01 -2.31 16.44
CA PRO A 98 -26.97 -1.95 15.03
C PRO A 98 -25.64 -2.36 14.39
N ARG A 99 -25.72 -2.82 13.15
CA ARG A 99 -24.60 -3.28 12.34
C ARG A 99 -24.54 -2.50 11.03
N VAL A 100 -23.35 -2.43 10.45
CA VAL A 100 -23.11 -1.85 9.12
C VAL A 100 -22.73 -2.97 8.15
N LYS A 101 -23.25 -2.91 6.94
CA LYS A 101 -22.85 -3.75 5.81
C LYS A 101 -22.57 -2.90 4.58
N LEU A 102 -21.94 -3.50 3.57
CA LEU A 102 -21.81 -2.87 2.27
C LEU A 102 -23.14 -2.88 1.52
N THR A 103 -23.38 -1.88 0.69
CA THR A 103 -24.50 -1.87 -0.26
C THR A 103 -24.25 -2.88 -1.39
N ARG A 104 -25.31 -3.22 -2.14
CA ARG A 104 -25.18 -4.11 -3.31
C ARG A 104 -24.23 -3.54 -4.36
N GLN A 105 -24.27 -2.21 -4.57
CA GLN A 105 -23.37 -1.53 -5.51
C GLN A 105 -21.92 -1.62 -5.06
N ALA A 106 -21.63 -1.35 -3.78
CA ALA A 106 -20.28 -1.47 -3.24
C ALA A 106 -19.75 -2.92 -3.28
N LEU A 107 -20.62 -3.91 -3.05
CA LEU A 107 -20.27 -5.31 -3.21
C LEU A 107 -19.92 -5.66 -4.67
N SER A 108 -20.67 -5.15 -5.65
CA SER A 108 -20.36 -5.34 -7.08
C SER A 108 -18.98 -4.79 -7.44
N ILE A 109 -18.68 -3.57 -6.98
CA ILE A 109 -17.35 -2.94 -7.19
C ILE A 109 -16.26 -3.78 -6.52
N HIS A 110 -16.50 -4.27 -5.31
CA HIS A 110 -15.55 -5.15 -4.64
C HIS A 110 -15.30 -6.45 -5.40
N THR A 111 -16.33 -7.07 -5.98
CA THR A 111 -16.14 -8.28 -6.79
C THR A 111 -15.34 -8.02 -8.06
N GLU A 112 -15.52 -6.85 -8.68
CA GLU A 112 -14.73 -6.42 -9.84
C GLU A 112 -13.26 -6.21 -9.46
N GLU A 113 -13.00 -5.44 -8.41
CA GLU A 113 -11.67 -5.22 -7.82
C GLU A 113 -10.98 -6.55 -7.47
N PHE A 114 -11.71 -7.48 -6.84
CA PHE A 114 -11.20 -8.80 -6.49
C PHE A 114 -10.83 -9.62 -7.74
N SER A 115 -11.65 -9.56 -8.80
CA SER A 115 -11.35 -10.26 -10.05
C SER A 115 -10.10 -9.72 -10.73
N ILE A 116 -9.88 -8.40 -10.69
CA ILE A 116 -8.65 -7.76 -11.17
C ILE A 116 -7.45 -8.25 -10.36
N HIS A 117 -7.52 -8.22 -9.03
CA HIS A 117 -6.42 -8.69 -8.17
C HIS A 117 -6.12 -10.19 -8.31
N THR A 118 -7.11 -10.99 -8.73
CA THR A 118 -6.94 -12.43 -8.96
C THR A 118 -6.42 -12.73 -10.38
N SER A 119 -6.54 -11.78 -11.32
CA SER A 119 -6.05 -11.96 -12.68
C SER A 119 -4.53 -12.16 -12.71
N GLN A 120 -4.07 -13.14 -13.49
CA GLN A 120 -2.65 -13.50 -13.54
C GLN A 120 -1.77 -12.32 -13.97
N THR A 121 -2.23 -11.53 -14.94
CA THR A 121 -1.51 -10.34 -15.43
C THR A 121 -1.29 -9.32 -14.33
N HIS A 122 -2.34 -8.96 -13.59
CA HIS A 122 -2.23 -7.96 -12.52
C HIS A 122 -1.37 -8.47 -11.36
N ARG A 123 -1.49 -9.76 -11.02
CA ARG A 123 -0.66 -10.39 -9.99
C ARG A 123 0.82 -10.30 -10.35
N TYR A 124 1.17 -10.64 -11.58
CA TYR A 124 2.55 -10.57 -12.05
C TYR A 124 3.08 -9.14 -12.06
N ASP A 125 2.28 -8.16 -12.51
CA ASP A 125 2.66 -6.74 -12.46
C ASP A 125 2.87 -6.24 -11.01
N ALA A 126 1.98 -6.62 -10.09
CA ALA A 126 2.13 -6.32 -8.66
C ALA A 126 3.43 -6.92 -8.09
N VAL A 127 3.78 -8.16 -8.45
CA VAL A 127 5.04 -8.80 -8.06
C VAL A 127 6.25 -8.07 -8.64
N GLN A 128 6.20 -7.65 -9.91
CA GLN A 128 7.28 -6.88 -10.52
C GLN A 128 7.47 -5.53 -9.82
N ARG A 129 6.39 -4.81 -9.53
CA ARG A 129 6.45 -3.55 -8.77
C ARG A 129 7.06 -3.77 -7.39
N LEU A 130 6.58 -4.77 -6.64
CA LEU A 130 7.10 -5.09 -5.32
C LEU A 130 8.58 -5.52 -5.36
N THR A 131 8.97 -6.31 -6.37
CA THR A 131 10.37 -6.70 -6.59
C THR A 131 11.26 -5.49 -6.85
N ARG A 132 10.84 -4.58 -7.74
CA ARG A 132 11.57 -3.32 -8.01
C ARG A 132 11.70 -2.47 -6.76
N LEU A 133 10.65 -2.36 -5.95
CA LEU A 133 10.72 -1.64 -4.68
C LEU A 133 11.79 -2.23 -3.75
N LEU A 134 11.83 -3.55 -3.61
CA LEU A 134 12.86 -4.21 -2.79
C LEU A 134 14.26 -4.04 -3.39
N MET A 135 14.41 -4.11 -4.71
CA MET A 135 15.68 -3.85 -5.40
C MET A 135 16.21 -2.44 -5.13
N LEU A 136 15.33 -1.44 -4.97
CA LEU A 136 15.76 -0.08 -4.62
C LEU A 136 16.27 0.05 -3.17
N THR A 137 16.02 -0.94 -2.32
CA THR A 137 16.51 -0.94 -0.94
C THR A 137 17.93 -1.51 -0.86
N LYS A 138 18.79 -0.91 -0.04
CA LYS A 138 20.18 -1.34 0.14
C LYS A 138 20.32 -2.81 0.54
N SER A 139 19.38 -3.30 1.34
CA SER A 139 19.42 -4.65 1.91
C SER A 139 18.52 -5.64 1.18
N SER A 140 17.92 -5.25 0.04
CA SER A 140 16.91 -6.06 -0.68
C SER A 140 15.75 -6.56 0.19
N ARG A 141 15.49 -5.88 1.32
CA ARG A 141 14.47 -6.23 2.30
C ARG A 141 13.85 -4.97 2.88
N LEU A 142 12.57 -5.03 3.17
CA LEU A 142 11.80 -3.91 3.72
C LEU A 142 10.83 -4.42 4.80
N PRO A 143 10.70 -3.73 5.94
CA PRO A 143 9.73 -4.11 6.96
C PRO A 143 8.30 -4.14 6.39
N ILE A 144 7.51 -5.14 6.76
CA ILE A 144 6.14 -5.31 6.22
C ILE A 144 5.29 -4.08 6.51
N TYR A 145 5.42 -3.46 7.69
CA TYR A 145 4.67 -2.26 8.04
C TYR A 145 4.98 -1.06 7.13
N VAL A 146 6.15 -1.02 6.49
CA VAL A 146 6.50 0.02 5.51
C VAL A 146 5.82 -0.27 4.17
N ILE A 147 5.82 -1.54 3.74
CA ILE A 147 5.11 -1.98 2.54
C ILE A 147 3.61 -1.72 2.68
N GLU A 148 3.03 -1.97 3.86
CA GLU A 148 1.64 -1.66 4.19
C GLU A 148 1.28 -0.19 3.99
N LYS A 149 2.21 0.74 4.24
CA LYS A 149 2.00 2.18 3.99
C LYS A 149 1.98 2.52 2.51
N LEU A 150 2.75 1.78 1.70
CA LEU A 150 2.88 1.95 0.25
C LEU A 150 1.90 1.08 -0.54
N LYS A 151 1.13 0.20 0.11
CA LYS A 151 0.29 -0.79 -0.57
C LYS A 151 -0.67 -0.17 -1.59
N TRP A 152 -1.20 1.00 -1.26
CA TRP A 152 -2.09 1.79 -2.10
C TRP A 152 -1.39 2.26 -3.36
N ASP A 153 -0.22 2.84 -3.21
CA ASP A 153 0.59 3.37 -4.32
C ASP A 153 1.12 2.23 -5.21
N MET A 154 1.29 1.04 -4.62
CA MET A 154 1.79 -0.16 -5.30
C MET A 154 0.67 -1.02 -5.91
N GLY A 155 -0.61 -0.69 -5.68
CA GLY A 155 -1.75 -1.48 -6.14
C GLY A 155 -1.81 -2.89 -5.55
N LEU A 156 -1.32 -3.07 -4.32
CA LEU A 156 -1.29 -4.36 -3.64
C LEU A 156 -2.66 -4.68 -3.00
N PRO A 157 -3.10 -5.95 -3.00
CA PRO A 157 -4.33 -6.35 -2.33
C PRO A 157 -4.22 -6.21 -0.81
N HIS A 158 -5.37 -6.11 -0.11
CA HIS A 158 -5.43 -5.87 1.34
C HIS A 158 -4.54 -6.83 2.17
N ASN A 159 -4.57 -8.12 1.85
CA ASN A 159 -3.77 -9.16 2.50
C ASN A 159 -2.68 -9.67 1.55
N PHE A 160 -1.86 -8.78 0.99
CA PHE A 160 -0.90 -9.15 -0.06
C PHE A 160 0.10 -10.24 0.36
N ILE A 161 0.41 -10.39 1.65
CA ILE A 161 1.24 -11.51 2.11
C ILE A 161 0.58 -12.87 1.81
N ALA A 162 -0.67 -13.03 2.26
CA ALA A 162 -1.41 -14.29 2.12
C ALA A 162 -2.06 -14.49 0.74
N SER A 163 -2.25 -13.41 -0.02
CA SER A 163 -2.93 -13.46 -1.34
C SER A 163 -2.00 -13.34 -2.53
N LEU A 164 -0.80 -12.78 -2.36
CA LEU A 164 0.15 -12.56 -3.45
C LEU A 164 1.49 -13.21 -3.12
N VAL A 165 2.14 -12.85 -2.02
CA VAL A 165 3.51 -13.27 -1.70
C VAL A 165 3.65 -14.79 -1.59
N ILE A 166 2.67 -15.47 -0.96
CA ILE A 166 2.70 -16.92 -0.78
C ILE A 166 2.79 -17.71 -2.10
N ASP A 167 2.26 -17.16 -3.19
CA ASP A 167 2.24 -17.79 -4.51
C ASP A 167 3.53 -17.52 -5.32
N PHE A 168 4.44 -16.69 -4.82
CA PHE A 168 5.72 -16.35 -5.46
C PHE A 168 6.92 -16.63 -4.53
N PRO A 169 7.11 -17.88 -4.09
CA PRO A 169 8.21 -18.25 -3.19
C PRO A 169 9.59 -18.13 -3.85
N ASP A 170 9.67 -18.08 -5.18
CA ASP A 170 10.93 -17.85 -5.91
C ASP A 170 11.34 -16.37 -5.95
N TYR A 171 10.46 -15.47 -5.49
CA TYR A 171 10.70 -14.03 -5.45
C TYR A 171 10.94 -13.57 -4.02
N PHE A 172 10.10 -14.00 -3.08
CA PHE A 172 10.04 -13.37 -1.78
C PHE A 172 10.13 -14.37 -0.63
N GLN A 173 10.74 -13.92 0.46
CA GLN A 173 10.75 -14.61 1.74
C GLN A 173 10.39 -13.63 2.85
N VAL A 174 9.68 -14.11 3.88
CA VAL A 174 9.45 -13.35 5.10
C VAL A 174 10.56 -13.69 6.10
N CYS A 175 11.24 -12.67 6.62
CA CYS A 175 12.33 -12.81 7.58
C CYS A 175 12.17 -11.86 8.78
N GLU A 176 12.86 -12.14 9.88
CA GLU A 176 12.92 -11.25 11.04
C GLU A 176 14.03 -10.22 10.88
N ILE A 177 13.75 -8.98 11.26
CA ILE A 177 14.71 -7.87 11.32
C ILE A 177 14.70 -7.23 12.71
N GLU A 178 15.84 -6.68 13.11
CA GLU A 178 15.94 -5.90 14.33
C GLU A 178 15.37 -4.49 14.12
N ASN A 179 14.54 -4.07 15.06
CA ASN A 179 13.96 -2.74 15.08
C ASN A 179 14.94 -1.75 15.69
N PRO A 180 14.86 -0.45 15.32
CA PRO A 180 15.63 0.60 15.97
C PRO A 180 15.43 0.67 17.50
N ASN A 181 14.32 0.14 17.99
CA ASN A 181 13.96 0.11 19.41
C ASN A 181 14.37 -1.21 20.11
N GLY A 182 15.17 -2.08 19.46
CA GLY A 182 15.63 -3.36 20.02
C GLY A 182 14.60 -4.50 19.99
N GLY A 183 13.43 -4.29 19.38
CA GLY A 183 12.44 -5.34 19.10
C GLY A 183 12.74 -6.10 17.80
N LYS A 184 11.91 -7.10 17.47
CA LYS A 184 11.94 -7.80 16.19
C LYS A 184 10.70 -7.46 15.36
N ASP A 185 10.88 -7.06 14.11
CA ASP A 185 9.80 -6.93 13.12
C ASP A 185 9.94 -7.99 12.03
N LEU A 186 8.84 -8.22 11.32
CA LEU A 186 8.84 -8.99 10.09
C LEU A 186 9.13 -8.09 8.90
N ALA A 187 10.02 -8.55 8.02
CA ALA A 187 10.35 -7.93 6.74
C ALA A 187 10.06 -8.88 5.59
N LEU A 188 9.79 -8.29 4.44
CA LEU A 188 9.79 -8.99 3.17
C LEU A 188 11.15 -8.82 2.51
N GLU A 189 11.79 -9.93 2.16
CA GLU A 189 13.10 -10.00 1.52
C GLU A 189 12.98 -10.55 0.11
N LEU A 190 13.76 -9.98 -0.80
CA LEU A 190 13.93 -10.46 -2.17
C LEU A 190 14.99 -11.56 -2.20
N ILE A 191 14.61 -12.74 -2.68
CA ILE A 191 15.50 -13.92 -2.71
C ILE A 191 16.61 -13.76 -3.74
N SER A 192 16.28 -13.29 -4.93
CA SER A 192 17.24 -13.14 -6.03
C SER A 192 17.02 -11.86 -6.80
N TRP A 193 18.12 -11.15 -7.08
CA TRP A 193 18.09 -9.97 -7.93
C TRP A 193 17.85 -10.34 -9.40
N ARG A 194 16.91 -9.66 -10.04
CA ARG A 194 16.46 -9.94 -11.42
C ARG A 194 16.85 -8.80 -12.35
N LYS A 195 17.82 -9.05 -13.24
CA LYS A 195 18.40 -8.02 -14.13
C LYS A 195 17.37 -7.48 -15.11
N GLU A 196 16.45 -8.32 -15.56
CA GLU A 196 15.33 -7.98 -16.44
C GLU A 196 14.40 -6.92 -15.84
N LEU A 197 14.34 -6.81 -14.51
CA LEU A 197 13.53 -5.80 -13.82
C LEU A 197 14.30 -4.51 -13.52
N ALA A 198 15.62 -4.50 -13.72
CA ALA A 198 16.50 -3.34 -13.47
C ALA A 198 16.58 -2.38 -14.66
N LEU A 199 15.91 -2.69 -15.78
CA LEU A 199 15.85 -1.81 -16.95
C LEU A 199 14.76 -0.76 -16.77
N SER A 200 15.10 0.49 -17.04
CA SER A 200 14.13 1.58 -17.12
C SER A 200 13.20 1.42 -18.33
N GLU A 201 12.02 2.02 -18.27
CA GLU A 201 11.09 2.01 -19.41
C GLU A 201 11.67 2.71 -20.65
N LEU A 202 12.58 3.67 -20.47
CA LEU A 202 13.28 4.33 -21.57
C LEU A 202 14.26 3.36 -22.26
N GLU A 203 15.06 2.63 -21.47
CA GLU A 203 16.00 1.63 -21.99
C GLU A 203 15.28 0.49 -22.71
N LYS A 204 14.16 0.00 -22.14
CA LYS A 204 13.34 -1.02 -22.79
C LYS A 204 12.83 -0.58 -24.16
N ARG A 205 12.35 0.66 -24.28
CA ARG A 205 11.88 1.23 -25.57
C ARG A 205 13.02 1.31 -26.58
N ALA A 206 14.16 1.85 -26.17
CA ALA A 206 15.33 1.95 -27.05
C ALA A 206 15.82 0.59 -27.55
N LEU A 207 15.82 -0.44 -26.68
CA LEU A 207 16.14 -1.81 -27.08
C LEU A 207 15.12 -2.35 -28.10
N ASN A 208 13.82 -2.18 -27.84
CA ASN A 208 12.78 -2.66 -28.74
C ASN A 208 12.87 -2.00 -30.13
N GLU A 209 13.18 -0.70 -30.19
CA GLU A 209 13.42 0.02 -31.44
C GLU A 209 14.65 -0.52 -32.20
N ALA A 210 15.73 -0.86 -31.48
CA ALA A 210 16.94 -1.42 -32.07
C ALA A 210 16.79 -2.86 -32.59
N TYR A 211 15.83 -3.64 -32.08
CA TYR A 211 15.53 -5.00 -32.59
C TYR A 211 14.56 -5.02 -33.78
N LEU A 212 13.85 -3.91 -34.02
CA LEU A 212 12.86 -3.77 -35.10
C LEU A 212 13.39 -3.00 -36.32
N GLY A 213 14.61 -2.46 -36.26
CA GLY A 213 15.33 -1.80 -37.37
C GLY A 213 16.48 -2.64 -37.87
#